data_AF-A0A0D9WZC0-F1
#
_entry.id   AF-A0A0D9WZC0-F1
#
_cell.length_a   1.000
_cell.length_b   1.000
_cell.length_c   1.000
_cell.angle_alpha   90.00
_cell.angle_beta   90.00
_cell.angle_gamma   90.00
#
_symmetry.space_group_name_H-M   'P 1'
#
loop_
_entity.id
_entity.type
_entity.pdbx_description
1 polymer ?
#
loop_
_entity_poly.entity_id
_entity_poly.type
_entity_poly.pdbx_seq_one_letter_code
_entity_poly.pdbx_strand_id
1 'polypeptide(L)'
;MIEFGKKLLRTSGGALSLTVLVMPAPTAQAASDIADLVRREEATTGDDIRFVWLPAVEIPTDHTGIDEFISRVVRSHVPHVKAAIAGPVAALVVDIFCTPALNASRELAVPTYMYFTSCAAMLALFLRLPALDEEVDGDLLEIPGLPLPLPASALPTTT
;
A
#
# COMPACT_ATOMS: atom_id res chain seq x y z
N MET A 1 8.34 -0.82 1.19
CA MET A 1 7.97 0.49 1.79
C MET A 1 9.08 1.05 2.68
N ILE A 2 9.57 0.33 3.69
CA ILE A 2 10.59 0.84 4.64
C ILE A 2 11.87 1.30 3.92
N GLU A 3 12.47 0.45 3.06
CA GLU A 3 13.69 0.80 2.32
C GLU A 3 13.52 2.02 1.39
N PHE A 4 12.34 2.18 0.80
CA PHE A 4 12.00 3.38 0.03
C PHE A 4 11.97 4.61 0.93
N GLY A 5 11.31 4.52 2.10
CA GLY A 5 11.27 5.59 3.09
C GLY A 5 12.66 5.97 3.60
N LYS A 6 13.52 5.01 3.92
CA LYS A 6 14.93 5.24 4.29
C LYS A 6 15.69 6.01 3.22
N LYS A 7 15.54 5.60 1.96
CA LYS A 7 16.17 6.29 0.84
C LYS A 7 15.69 7.74 0.75
N LEU A 8 14.39 7.98 0.92
CA LEU A 8 13.81 9.32 0.92
C LEU A 8 14.33 10.18 2.08
N LEU A 9 14.47 9.62 3.29
CA LEU A 9 15.05 10.32 4.43
C LEU A 9 16.48 10.77 4.14
N ARG A 10 17.32 9.84 3.68
CA ARG A 10 18.73 10.09 3.39
C ARG A 10 18.94 11.12 2.28
N THR A 11 18.07 11.13 1.27
CA THR A 11 18.16 12.12 0.17
C THR A 11 17.57 13.48 0.52
N SER A 12 16.72 13.56 1.55
CA SER A 12 16.09 14.82 1.96
C SER A 12 17.05 15.81 2.64
N GLY A 13 18.24 15.37 3.07
CA GLY A 13 19.18 16.21 3.82
C GLY A 13 18.62 16.73 5.15
N GLY A 14 17.69 16.01 5.77
CA GLY A 14 17.03 16.39 7.03
C GLY A 14 15.75 17.23 6.86
N ALA A 15 15.30 17.47 5.62
CA ALA A 15 14.06 18.20 5.35
C ALA A 15 12.79 17.36 5.64
N LEU A 16 12.92 16.03 5.72
CA LEU A 16 11.81 15.11 5.95
C LEU A 16 12.09 14.23 7.17
N SER A 17 11.02 13.85 7.86
CA SER A 17 11.00 12.75 8.83
C SER A 17 10.11 11.62 8.31
N LEU A 18 10.35 10.39 8.76
CA LEU A 18 9.59 9.22 8.32
C LEU A 18 8.81 8.66 9.49
N THR A 19 7.49 8.57 9.31
CA THR A 19 6.62 7.82 10.21
C THR A 19 5.98 6.66 9.43
N VAL A 20 6.14 5.45 9.94
CA VAL A 20 5.52 4.23 9.41
C VAL A 20 4.32 3.89 10.28
N LEU A 21 3.13 3.91 9.68
CA LEU A 21 1.91 3.45 10.34
C LEU A 21 1.85 1.93 10.24
N VAL A 22 1.76 1.26 11.39
CA VAL A 22 1.74 -0.21 11.49
C VAL A 22 0.33 -0.65 11.90
N MET A 23 -0.37 -1.33 10.98
CA MET A 23 -1.66 -1.95 11.28
C MET A 23 -1.42 -3.27 12.04
N PRO A 24 -2.23 -3.59 13.06
CA PRO A 24 -2.19 -4.88 13.72
C PRO A 24 -2.34 -6.04 12.74
N ALA A 25 -1.50 -7.06 12.93
CA ALA A 25 -1.44 -8.20 12.03
C ALA A 25 -2.63 -9.15 12.25
N PRO A 26 -3.05 -9.88 11.20
CA PRO A 26 -4.21 -10.75 11.30
C PRO A 26 -3.94 -12.10 11.95
N THR A 27 -2.67 -12.45 12.13
CA THR A 27 -2.25 -13.70 12.78
C THR A 27 -1.14 -13.42 13.78
N ALA A 28 -0.99 -14.29 14.78
CA ALA A 28 0.07 -14.19 15.77
C ALA A 28 1.47 -14.27 15.13
N GLN A 29 1.64 -15.10 14.10
CA GLN A 29 2.91 -15.21 13.38
C GLN A 29 3.25 -13.90 12.68
N ALA A 30 2.32 -13.34 11.91
CA ALA A 30 2.54 -12.07 11.22
C ALA A 30 2.79 -10.92 12.23
N ALA A 31 2.14 -10.95 13.40
CA ALA A 31 2.38 -9.98 14.46
C ALA A 31 3.82 -10.07 14.98
N SER A 32 4.33 -11.30 15.20
CA SER A 32 5.71 -11.55 15.60
C SER A 32 6.70 -11.07 14.53
N ASP A 33 6.45 -11.41 13.26
CA ASP A 33 7.33 -11.04 12.15
C ASP A 33 7.43 -9.52 11.99
N ILE A 34 6.31 -8.80 12.11
CA ILE A 34 6.26 -7.34 12.06
C ILE A 34 6.96 -6.75 13.29
N ALA A 35 6.73 -7.27 14.49
CA ALA A 35 7.40 -6.78 15.70
C ALA A 35 8.92 -6.97 15.64
N ASP A 36 9.40 -8.09 15.11
CA ASP A 36 10.81 -8.35 14.91
C ASP A 36 11.41 -7.44 13.84
N LEU A 37 10.66 -7.15 12.77
CA LEU A 37 11.05 -6.15 11.77
C LEU A 37 11.21 -4.78 12.42
N VAL A 38 10.19 -4.28 13.11
CA VAL A 38 10.23 -2.97 13.80
C VAL A 38 11.42 -2.90 14.75
N ARG A 39 11.66 -3.93 15.56
CA ARG A 39 12.79 -3.97 16.49
C ARG A 39 14.15 -3.91 15.78
N ARG A 40 14.30 -4.60 14.64
CA ARG A 40 15.53 -4.54 13.83
C ARG A 40 15.76 -3.15 13.25
N GLU A 41 14.69 -2.52 12.79
CA GLU A 41 14.73 -1.19 12.20
C GLU A 41 15.09 -0.12 13.24
N GLU A 42 14.46 -0.17 14.42
CA GLU A 42 14.76 0.74 15.55
C GLU A 42 16.18 0.54 16.10
N ALA A 43 16.73 -0.68 16.03
CA ALA A 43 18.11 -0.95 16.43
C ALA A 43 19.16 -0.47 15.42
N THR A 44 18.74 -0.16 14.18
CA THR A 44 19.65 0.29 13.12
C THR A 44 20.00 1.76 13.35
N THR A 45 21.29 2.06 13.50
CA THR A 45 21.76 3.44 13.66
C THR A 45 21.82 4.15 12.31
N GLY A 46 21.29 5.37 12.25
CA GLY A 46 21.46 6.29 11.10
C GLY A 46 20.21 6.63 10.30
N ASP A 47 19.07 5.95 10.53
CA ASP A 47 17.79 6.33 9.95
C ASP A 47 16.82 6.74 11.08
N ASP A 48 16.33 7.99 11.06
CA ASP A 48 15.32 8.47 12.00
C ASP A 48 13.91 8.04 11.53
N ILE A 49 13.56 6.79 11.84
CA ILE A 49 12.27 6.18 11.48
C ILE A 49 11.44 6.00 12.74
N ARG A 50 10.24 6.59 12.74
CA ARG A 50 9.25 6.38 13.80
C ARG A 50 8.21 5.36 13.37
N PHE A 51 7.96 4.36 14.21
CA PHE A 51 6.83 3.44 14.03
C PHE A 51 5.65 3.86 14.91
N VAL A 52 4.46 3.88 14.34
CA VAL A 52 3.20 4.16 15.05
C VAL A 52 2.25 3.00 14.84
N TRP A 53 2.03 2.23 15.91
CA TRP A 53 1.06 1.15 15.94
C TRP A 53 -0.35 1.74 15.98
N LEU A 54 -1.16 1.41 14.98
CA LEU A 54 -2.56 1.80 14.97
C LEU A 54 -3.38 0.92 15.93
N PRO A 55 -4.48 1.43 16.49
CA PRO A 55 -5.38 0.63 17.31
C PRO A 55 -5.91 -0.59 16.57
N ALA A 56 -6.17 -1.67 17.32
CA ALA A 56 -6.79 -2.87 16.78
C ALA A 56 -8.22 -2.58 16.28
N VAL A 57 -8.56 -3.19 15.16
CA VAL A 57 -9.89 -3.17 14.55
C VAL A 57 -10.39 -4.59 14.39
N GLU A 58 -11.70 -4.76 14.21
CA GLU A 58 -12.27 -6.05 13.87
C GLU A 58 -11.72 -6.53 12.52
N ILE A 59 -11.19 -7.76 12.52
CA ILE A 59 -10.59 -8.38 11.35
C ILE A 59 -11.67 -9.20 10.63
N PRO A 60 -11.91 -8.95 9.32
CA PRO A 60 -12.86 -9.72 8.53
C PRO A 60 -12.55 -11.22 8.55
N THR A 61 -13.51 -12.03 8.99
CA THR A 61 -13.41 -13.50 8.93
C THR A 61 -14.04 -14.07 7.66
N ASP A 62 -14.88 -13.29 6.99
CA ASP A 62 -15.65 -13.63 5.80
C ASP A 62 -15.07 -12.92 4.56
N HIS A 63 -13.94 -13.37 4.05
CA HIS A 63 -13.32 -12.81 2.84
C HIS A 63 -13.11 -13.90 1.78
N THR A 64 -13.21 -13.53 0.51
CA THR A 64 -13.02 -14.47 -0.61
C THR A 64 -11.60 -14.47 -1.16
N GLY A 65 -10.83 -13.41 -0.89
CA GLY A 65 -9.47 -13.22 -1.40
C GLY A 65 -8.60 -12.38 -0.48
N ILE A 66 -7.28 -12.45 -0.68
CA ILE A 66 -6.31 -11.71 0.13
C ILE A 66 -6.35 -10.21 -0.13
N ASP A 67 -6.68 -9.81 -1.35
CA ASP A 67 -6.87 -8.42 -1.79
C ASP A 67 -8.10 -7.78 -1.14
N GLU A 68 -9.25 -8.46 -1.16
CA GLU A 68 -10.46 -8.04 -0.47
C GLU A 68 -10.22 -7.92 1.05
N PHE A 69 -9.56 -8.93 1.61
CA PHE A 69 -9.18 -8.97 3.02
C PHE A 69 -8.34 -7.75 3.42
N ILE A 70 -7.24 -7.48 2.72
CA ILE A 70 -6.36 -6.34 3.03
C ILE A 70 -7.12 -5.03 2.86
N SER A 71 -7.89 -4.87 1.77
CA SER A 71 -8.67 -3.66 1.52
C SER A 71 -9.68 -3.37 2.64
N ARG A 72 -10.39 -4.39 3.13
CA ARG A 72 -11.32 -4.25 4.26
C ARG A 72 -10.61 -3.93 5.57
N VAL A 73 -9.48 -4.57 5.86
CA VAL A 73 -8.66 -4.24 7.03
C VAL A 73 -8.20 -2.78 6.97
N VAL A 74 -7.69 -2.30 5.83
CA VAL A 74 -7.27 -0.90 5.68
C VAL A 74 -8.47 0.05 5.85
N ARG A 75 -9.63 -0.31 5.27
CA ARG A 75 -10.87 0.48 5.40
C ARG A 75 -11.26 0.67 6.87
N SER A 76 -11.20 -0.39 7.67
CA SER A 76 -11.48 -0.32 9.11
C SER A 76 -10.49 0.59 9.87
N HIS A 77 -9.25 0.73 9.38
CA HIS A 77 -8.25 1.63 9.96
C HIS A 77 -8.32 3.08 9.47
N VAL A 78 -9.17 3.42 8.51
CA VAL A 78 -9.26 4.79 7.95
C VAL A 78 -9.41 5.88 9.03
N PRO A 79 -10.25 5.73 10.09
CA PRO A 79 -10.31 6.73 11.16
C PRO A 79 -8.99 6.91 11.91
N HIS A 80 -8.26 5.82 12.13
CA HIS A 80 -6.96 5.84 12.82
C HIS A 80 -5.86 6.43 11.94
N VAL A 81 -5.85 6.12 10.64
CA VAL A 81 -4.96 6.77 9.67
C VAL A 81 -5.24 8.27 9.61
N LYS A 82 -6.51 8.68 9.54
CA LYS A 82 -6.92 10.08 9.55
C LYS A 82 -6.41 10.82 10.79
N ALA A 83 -6.57 10.21 11.96
CA ALA A 83 -6.06 10.79 13.21
C ALA A 83 -4.53 10.92 13.20
N ALA A 84 -3.82 9.91 12.68
CA ALA A 84 -2.36 9.91 12.61
C ALA A 84 -1.80 10.99 11.65
N ILE A 85 -2.53 11.32 10.58
CA ILE A 85 -2.10 12.31 9.58
C ILE A 85 -2.71 13.71 9.78
N ALA A 86 -3.48 13.93 10.86
CA ALA A 86 -4.11 15.23 11.15
C ALA A 86 -3.11 16.32 11.61
N GLY A 87 -1.85 15.94 11.88
CA GLY A 87 -0.77 16.87 12.22
C GLY A 87 -0.04 17.46 11.01
N PRO A 88 1.14 18.08 11.20
CA PRO A 88 1.95 18.61 10.11
C PRO A 88 2.58 17.45 9.30
N VAL A 89 1.82 16.90 8.35
CA VAL A 89 2.26 15.84 7.44
C VAL A 89 2.42 16.43 6.03
N ALA A 90 3.62 16.29 5.47
CA ALA A 90 3.92 16.79 4.13
C ALA A 90 3.28 15.94 3.02
N ALA A 91 3.23 14.62 3.22
CA ALA A 91 2.58 13.68 2.31
C ALA A 91 2.30 12.34 2.99
N LEU A 92 1.30 11.62 2.47
CA LEU A 92 1.06 10.21 2.76
C LEU A 92 1.57 9.37 1.58
N VAL A 93 2.30 8.28 1.86
CA VAL A 93 2.69 7.31 0.83
C VAL A 93 2.00 5.98 1.13
N VAL A 94 1.23 5.48 0.17
CA VAL A 94 0.43 4.26 0.32
C VAL A 94 0.85 3.18 -0.66
N ASP A 95 0.68 1.93 -0.29
CA ASP A 95 0.68 0.80 -1.21
C ASP A 95 -0.67 0.70 -1.95
N ILE A 96 -0.74 -0.06 -3.05
CA ILE A 96 -1.96 -0.22 -3.84
C ILE A 96 -3.12 -0.86 -3.06
N PHE A 97 -2.85 -1.73 -2.09
CA PHE A 97 -3.91 -2.29 -1.24
C PHE A 97 -4.43 -1.28 -0.21
N CYS A 98 -3.74 -0.15 -0.02
CA CYS A 98 -4.07 0.87 0.95
C CYS A 98 -4.92 2.02 0.37
N THR A 99 -5.53 1.84 -0.80
CA THR A 99 -6.40 2.84 -1.43
C THR A 99 -7.57 3.35 -0.56
N PRO A 100 -8.15 2.57 0.39
CA PRO A 100 -9.16 3.14 1.28
C PRO A 100 -8.64 4.31 2.14
N ALA A 101 -7.33 4.36 2.43
CA ALA A 101 -6.70 5.46 3.16
C ALA A 101 -6.68 6.79 2.38
N LEU A 102 -6.92 6.76 1.06
CA LEU A 102 -7.00 7.98 0.24
C LEU A 102 -8.11 8.90 0.74
N ASN A 103 -9.23 8.34 1.24
CA ASN A 103 -10.33 9.10 1.82
C ASN A 103 -9.87 9.95 3.01
N ALA A 104 -9.08 9.37 3.93
CA ALA A 104 -8.54 10.08 5.08
C ALA A 104 -7.65 11.27 4.65
N SER A 105 -6.75 11.04 3.68
CA SER A 105 -5.85 12.08 3.19
C SER A 105 -6.58 13.20 2.44
N ARG A 106 -7.60 12.85 1.66
CA ARG A 106 -8.40 13.80 0.88
C ARG A 106 -9.15 14.76 1.78
N GLU A 107 -9.77 14.25 2.85
CA GLU A 107 -10.50 15.07 3.82
C GLU A 107 -9.61 16.08 4.55
N LEU A 108 -8.32 15.77 4.71
CA LEU A 108 -7.34 16.62 5.37
C LEU A 108 -6.47 17.41 4.40
N ALA A 109 -6.74 17.32 3.10
CA ALA A 109 -5.93 17.91 2.02
C ALA A 109 -4.43 17.55 2.09
N VAL A 110 -4.11 16.36 2.61
CA VAL A 110 -2.74 15.84 2.65
C VAL A 110 -2.38 15.29 1.28
N PRO A 111 -1.28 15.72 0.64
CA PRO A 111 -0.81 15.14 -0.62
C PRO A 111 -0.56 13.63 -0.47
N THR A 112 -1.04 12.83 -1.42
CA THR A 112 -0.90 11.37 -1.33
C THR A 112 -0.27 10.79 -2.59
N TYR A 113 0.70 9.91 -2.38
CA TYR A 113 1.43 9.21 -3.43
C TYR A 113 1.26 7.71 -3.28
N MET A 114 1.08 7.02 -4.41
CA MET A 114 1.06 5.56 -4.44
C MET A 114 2.48 5.05 -4.75
N TYR A 115 3.03 4.23 -3.86
CA TYR A 115 4.23 3.45 -4.14
C TYR A 115 3.82 2.08 -4.64
N PHE A 116 3.88 1.90 -5.96
CA PHE A 116 3.56 0.62 -6.59
C PHE A 116 4.78 -0.31 -6.47
N THR A 117 4.62 -1.41 -5.74
CA THR A 117 5.71 -2.33 -5.37
C THR A 117 6.13 -3.29 -6.49
N SER A 118 5.44 -3.28 -7.63
CA SER A 118 5.74 -4.11 -8.80
C SER A 118 6.26 -3.27 -9.98
N CYS A 119 6.50 -3.91 -11.13
CA CYS A 119 7.08 -3.25 -12.30
C CYS A 119 6.07 -2.35 -13.04
N ALA A 120 6.58 -1.48 -13.90
CA ALA A 120 5.76 -0.58 -14.71
C ALA A 120 4.78 -1.31 -15.65
N ALA A 121 5.15 -2.50 -16.14
CA ALA A 121 4.26 -3.32 -16.97
C ALA A 121 3.02 -3.80 -16.18
N MET A 122 3.22 -4.23 -14.93
CA MET A 122 2.12 -4.61 -14.06
C MET A 122 1.25 -3.40 -13.69
N LEU A 123 1.86 -2.22 -13.49
CA LEU A 123 1.11 -0.99 -13.27
C LEU A 123 0.26 -0.62 -14.49
N ALA A 124 0.82 -0.71 -15.70
CA ALA A 124 0.10 -0.43 -16.94
C ALA A 124 -1.09 -1.40 -17.11
N LEU A 125 -0.92 -2.68 -16.78
CA LEU A 125 -2.02 -3.63 -16.72
C LEU A 125 -3.09 -3.19 -15.71
N PHE A 126 -2.72 -2.86 -14.48
CA PHE A 126 -3.68 -2.43 -13.43
C PHE A 126 -4.48 -1.19 -13.84
N LEU A 127 -3.85 -0.24 -14.53
CA LEU A 127 -4.53 0.95 -15.06
C LEU A 127 -5.47 0.62 -16.22
N ARG A 128 -5.24 -0.49 -16.93
CA ARG A 128 -6.04 -0.95 -18.08
C ARG A 128 -7.18 -1.88 -17.67
N LEU A 129 -7.11 -2.51 -16.49
CA LEU A 129 -8.13 -3.43 -15.97
C LEU A 129 -9.58 -2.91 -16.08
N PRO A 130 -9.92 -1.67 -15.69
CA PRO A 130 -11.32 -1.22 -15.75
C PRO A 130 -11.92 -1.26 -17.15
N ALA A 131 -11.12 -0.94 -18.17
CA ALA A 131 -11.57 -0.98 -19.55
C ALA A 131 -11.45 -2.39 -20.16
N LEU A 132 -10.59 -3.27 -19.62
CA LEU A 132 -10.55 -4.68 -20.03
C LEU A 132 -11.77 -5.46 -19.53
N ASP A 133 -12.31 -5.09 -18.36
CA ASP A 133 -13.55 -5.69 -17.84
C ASP A 133 -14.74 -5.46 -18.78
N GLU A 134 -14.76 -4.33 -19.50
CA GLU A 134 -15.78 -4.02 -20.51
C GLU A 134 -15.49 -4.66 -21.88
N GLU A 135 -14.22 -4.93 -22.20
CA GLU A 135 -13.74 -5.50 -23.45
C GLU A 135 -13.61 -7.03 -23.32
N VAL A 136 -14.73 -7.73 -23.43
CA VAL A 136 -14.82 -9.18 -23.12
C VAL A 136 -14.24 -10.11 -24.20
N ASP A 137 -13.59 -9.60 -25.26
CA ASP A 137 -13.27 -10.43 -26.44
C ASP A 137 -11.84 -10.22 -26.96
N GLY A 138 -10.97 -11.22 -26.78
CA GLY A 138 -9.63 -11.26 -27.37
C GLY A 138 -8.60 -12.17 -26.67
N ASP A 139 -7.84 -12.94 -27.44
CA ASP A 139 -6.74 -13.79 -26.95
C ASP A 139 -5.48 -12.99 -26.56
N LEU A 140 -5.35 -11.78 -27.09
CA LEU A 140 -4.22 -10.87 -26.88
C LEU A 140 -4.74 -9.49 -26.45
N LEU A 141 -4.16 -8.98 -25.38
CA LEU A 141 -4.54 -7.74 -24.73
C LEU A 141 -3.51 -6.67 -25.07
N GLU A 142 -3.97 -5.63 -25.77
CA GLU A 142 -3.19 -4.45 -26.08
C GLU A 142 -3.18 -3.52 -24.87
N ILE A 143 -2.04 -3.42 -24.19
CA ILE A 143 -1.88 -2.57 -23.01
C ILE A 143 -0.92 -1.42 -23.34
N PRO A 144 -1.42 -0.16 -23.34
CA PRO A 144 -0.58 0.99 -23.57
C PRO A 144 0.64 1.01 -22.65
N GLY A 145 1.83 1.13 -23.22
CA GLY A 145 3.11 1.16 -22.48
C GLY A 145 3.81 -0.19 -22.34
N LEU A 146 3.19 -1.30 -22.76
CA LEU A 146 3.90 -2.56 -22.94
C LEU A 146 4.46 -2.69 -24.37
N PRO A 147 5.65 -3.31 -24.54
CA PRO A 147 6.27 -3.47 -25.85
C PRO A 147 5.62 -4.59 -26.69
N LEU A 148 4.89 -5.51 -26.05
CA LEU A 148 4.23 -6.65 -26.69
C LEU A 148 2.83 -6.84 -26.08
N PRO A 149 1.85 -7.31 -26.87
CA PRO A 149 0.53 -7.68 -26.35
C PRO A 149 0.63 -8.78 -25.31
N LEU A 150 -0.19 -8.71 -24.28
CA LEU A 150 -0.27 -9.70 -23.21
C LEU A 150 -1.29 -10.78 -23.58
N PRO A 151 -0.94 -12.09 -23.57
CA PRO A 151 -1.93 -13.11 -23.79
C PRO A 151 -2.96 -13.13 -22.66
N ALA A 152 -4.24 -13.30 -22.99
CA ALA A 152 -5.32 -13.35 -22.00
C ALA A 152 -5.11 -14.49 -20.98
N SER A 153 -4.45 -15.58 -21.39
CA SER A 153 -4.05 -16.68 -20.51
C SER A 153 -3.01 -16.31 -19.44
N ALA A 154 -2.36 -15.15 -19.55
CA ALA A 154 -1.49 -14.61 -18.50
C ALA A 154 -2.25 -13.81 -17.43
N LEU A 155 -3.54 -13.52 -17.63
CA LEU A 155 -4.36 -12.91 -16.60
C LEU A 155 -4.80 -13.94 -15.54
N PRO A 156 -5.04 -13.50 -14.29
CA PRO A 156 -5.69 -14.34 -13.30
C PRO A 156 -7.10 -14.72 -13.79
N THR A 157 -7.46 -15.99 -13.66
CA THR A 157 -8.84 -16.45 -13.90
C THR A 157 -9.75 -15.99 -12.77
N THR A 158 -10.89 -15.41 -13.11
CA THR A 158 -11.97 -15.14 -12.15
C THR A 158 -12.60 -16.46 -11.70
N THR A 159 -12.48 -16.80 -10.42
CA THR A 159 -13.14 -17.96 -9.79
C THR A 159 -14.53 -17.62 -9.27
#